data_AF-A0A0D0DG23-F1
#
_entry.id   AF-A0A0D0DG23-F1
#
_cell.length_a   1.000
_cell.length_b   1.000
_cell.length_c   1.000
_cell.angle_alpha   90.00
_cell.angle_beta   90.00
_cell.angle_gamma   90.00
#
_symmetry.space_group_name_H-M   'P 1'
#
loop_
_entity.id
_entity.type
_entity.pdbx_description
1 polymer ?
#
loop_
_entity_poly.entity_id
_entity_poly.type
_entity_poly.pdbx_seq_one_letter_code
_entity_poly.pdbx_strand_id
1 'polypeptide(L)'
;LEFCYIVQKDVIPDKTLDELQDALEHFHQYREIFHQTGVCIDSFSLPRQHSFVHYKALICMFGTPNGLCTSITELKHITVVKKPWQCSNRHCALGQILRTNQCLAKLAAAHADFEARGMLLASG
;
A
#
# COMPACT_ATOMS: atom_id res chain seq x y z
N LEU A 1 12.05 9.97 9.25
CA LEU A 1 10.60 9.96 9.54
C LEU A 1 9.89 11.09 8.79
N GLU A 2 10.37 12.33 8.88
CA GLU A 2 9.89 13.50 8.11
C GLU A 2 9.60 13.22 6.62
N PHE A 3 10.58 12.65 5.89
CA PHE A 3 10.42 12.31 4.47
C PHE A 3 9.16 11.46 4.19
N CYS A 4 8.94 10.39 4.96
CA CYS A 4 7.78 9.52 4.77
C CYS A 4 6.45 10.23 5.00
N TYR A 5 6.39 11.16 5.97
CA TYR A 5 5.19 11.94 6.24
C TYR A 5 4.89 12.93 5.11
N ILE A 6 5.92 13.55 4.54
CA ILE A 6 5.77 14.50 3.42
C ILE A 6 5.22 13.79 2.18
N VAL A 7 5.77 12.61 1.85
CA VAL A 7 5.35 11.80 0.70
C VAL A 7 3.91 11.30 0.81
N GLN A 8 3.37 11.18 2.03
CA GLN A 8 2.01 10.70 2.30
C GLN A 8 0.95 11.82 2.27
N LYS A 9 1.31 13.05 1.89
CA LYS A 9 0.34 14.14 1.73
C LYS A 9 -0.45 13.96 0.43
N ASP A 10 -1.76 14.21 0.48
CA ASP A 10 -2.63 14.12 -0.70
C ASP A 10 -2.25 15.10 -1.80
N VAL A 11 -1.79 16.29 -1.39
CA VAL A 11 -1.34 17.36 -2.26
C VAL A 11 0.09 17.74 -1.86
N ILE A 12 0.99 17.71 -2.84
CA ILE A 12 2.40 18.07 -2.67
C ILE A 12 2.68 19.27 -3.59
N PRO A 13 2.51 20.52 -3.10
CA PRO A 13 2.91 21.72 -3.85
C PRO A 13 4.43 21.85 -3.91
N ASP A 14 4.95 22.73 -4.78
CA ASP A 14 6.39 22.95 -4.97
C ASP A 14 7.16 23.18 -3.66
N LYS A 15 6.61 23.99 -2.76
CA LYS A 15 7.21 24.22 -1.43
C LYS A 15 7.39 22.92 -0.64
N THR A 16 6.44 21.99 -0.74
CA THR A 16 6.51 20.69 -0.07
C THR A 16 7.46 19.72 -0.79
N LEU A 17 7.70 19.89 -2.09
CA LEU A 17 8.78 19.18 -2.81
C LEU A 17 10.17 19.66 -2.34
N ASP A 18 10.29 20.93 -1.97
CA ASP A 18 11.53 21.45 -1.38
C ASP A 18 11.72 20.92 0.05
N GLU A 19 10.67 20.93 0.88
CA GLU A 19 10.69 20.28 2.20
C GLU A 19 11.05 18.78 2.10
N LEU A 20 10.57 18.09 1.07
CA LEU A 20 10.90 16.69 0.81
C LEU A 20 12.39 16.50 0.51
N GLN A 21 12.95 17.39 -0.32
CA GLN A 21 14.37 17.38 -0.69
C GLN A 21 15.25 17.67 0.53
N ASP A 22 14.90 18.69 1.31
CA ASP A 22 15.59 19.03 2.55
C ASP A 22 15.57 17.85 3.52
N ALA A 23 14.43 17.18 3.69
CA ALA A 23 14.32 16.01 4.56
C ALA A 23 15.20 14.84 4.09
N LEU A 24 15.37 14.66 2.77
CA LEU A 24 16.26 13.65 2.19
C LEU A 24 17.74 14.00 2.45
N GLU A 25 18.11 15.26 2.29
CA GLU A 25 19.47 15.75 2.54
C GLU A 25 19.85 15.59 4.01
N HIS A 26 18.97 16.00 4.93
CA HIS A 26 19.16 15.77 6.37
C HIS A 26 19.30 14.27 6.68
N PHE A 27 18.50 13.40 6.07
CA PHE A 27 18.64 11.96 6.24
C PHE A 27 20.01 11.44 5.78
N HIS A 28 20.50 11.89 4.62
CA HIS A 28 21.82 11.53 4.12
C HIS A 28 22.96 12.07 4.99
N GLN A 29 22.79 13.25 5.58
CA GLN A 29 23.77 13.82 6.49
C GLN A 29 23.83 13.04 7.81
N TYR A 30 22.69 12.78 8.45
CA TYR A 30 22.66 12.15 9.77
C TYR A 30 22.96 10.66 9.75
N ARG A 31 22.66 9.94 8.66
CA ARG A 31 22.93 8.49 8.59
C ARG A 31 24.41 8.17 8.71
N GLU A 32 25.31 9.11 8.41
CA GLU A 32 26.76 8.90 8.49
C GLU A 32 27.23 8.52 9.91
N ILE A 33 26.46 8.87 10.94
CA ILE A 33 26.75 8.44 12.32
C ILE A 33 26.77 6.91 12.46
N PHE A 34 26.02 6.17 11.63
CA PHE A 34 26.04 4.71 11.64
C PHE A 34 27.34 4.14 11.07
N HIS A 35 28.01 4.84 10.16
CA HIS A 35 29.38 4.50 9.75
C HIS A 35 30.37 4.84 10.87
N GLN A 36 30.27 6.03 11.47
CA GLN A 36 31.17 6.49 12.54
C GLN A 36 31.12 5.59 13.78
N THR A 37 29.96 5.03 14.09
CA THR A 37 29.75 4.12 15.23
C THR A 37 30.02 2.66 14.90
N GLY A 38 30.38 2.33 13.65
CA GLY A 38 30.65 0.97 13.21
C GLY A 38 29.41 0.07 13.08
N VAL A 39 28.20 0.63 13.18
CA VAL A 39 26.93 -0.11 13.02
C VAL A 39 26.68 -0.49 11.57
N CYS A 40 27.14 0.33 10.61
CA CYS A 40 27.11 0.06 9.18
C CYS A 40 28.54 0.08 8.63
N ILE A 41 28.99 -1.02 8.02
CA ILE A 41 30.39 -1.20 7.61
C ILE A 41 30.56 -0.99 6.11
N ASP A 42 29.66 -1.56 5.29
CA ASP A 42 29.86 -1.60 3.84
C ASP A 42 29.28 -0.38 3.10
N SER A 43 27.98 -0.13 3.21
CA SER A 43 27.30 1.00 2.55
C SER A 43 25.83 1.11 2.93
N PHE A 44 25.24 2.30 2.73
CA PHE A 44 23.79 2.54 2.76
C PHE A 44 23.08 2.09 1.46
N SER A 45 23.44 0.93 0.93
CA SER A 45 22.93 0.39 -0.35
C SER A 45 21.57 -0.31 -0.24
N LEU A 46 20.81 -0.06 0.83
CA LEU A 46 19.49 -0.64 1.00
C LEU A 46 18.56 -0.14 -0.11
N PRO A 47 17.92 -1.03 -0.90
CA PRO A 47 17.05 -0.63 -2.01
C PRO A 47 15.96 0.36 -1.61
N ARG A 48 15.43 0.24 -0.39
CA ARG A 48 14.43 1.15 0.18
C ARG A 48 14.96 2.55 0.50
N GLN A 49 16.24 2.68 0.84
CA GLN A 49 16.86 3.98 1.09
C GLN A 49 17.25 4.65 -0.24
N HIS A 50 17.75 3.87 -1.20
CA HIS A 50 18.08 4.38 -2.53
C HIS A 50 16.85 4.90 -3.28
N SER A 51 15.67 4.27 -3.09
CA SER A 51 14.45 4.70 -3.77
C SER A 51 14.04 6.14 -3.42
N PHE A 52 14.39 6.66 -2.24
CA PHE A 52 14.02 8.01 -1.79
C PHE A 52 14.53 9.11 -2.74
N VAL A 53 15.69 8.91 -3.36
CA VAL A 53 16.28 9.88 -4.30
C VAL A 53 15.40 10.09 -5.54
N HIS A 54 14.59 9.09 -5.90
CA HIS A 54 13.74 9.13 -7.09
C HIS A 54 12.37 9.76 -6.83
N TYR A 55 11.95 9.94 -5.56
CA TYR A 55 10.58 10.37 -5.26
C TYR A 55 10.25 11.77 -5.78
N LYS A 56 11.16 12.76 -5.67
CA LYS A 56 10.91 14.11 -6.19
C LYS A 56 10.60 14.08 -7.68
N ALA A 57 11.43 13.39 -8.46
CA ALA A 57 11.22 13.23 -9.90
C ALA A 57 9.92 12.49 -10.21
N LEU A 58 9.63 11.39 -9.50
CA LEU A 58 8.40 10.61 -9.66
C LEU A 58 7.15 11.43 -9.32
N ILE A 59 7.19 12.25 -8.26
CA ILE A 59 6.06 13.11 -7.87
C ILE A 59 5.81 14.17 -8.93
N CYS A 60 6.85 14.80 -9.47
CA CYS A 60 6.70 15.77 -10.56
C CYS A 60 6.12 15.14 -11.84
N MET A 61 6.49 13.90 -12.16
CA MET A 61 6.04 13.22 -13.39
C MET A 61 4.65 12.59 -13.25
N PHE A 62 4.32 12.04 -12.10
CA PHE A 62 3.16 11.15 -11.92
C PHE A 62 2.18 11.62 -10.83
N GLY A 63 2.47 12.72 -10.14
CA GLY A 63 1.68 13.22 -9.03
C GLY A 63 1.98 12.53 -7.70
N THR A 64 1.17 12.82 -6.69
CA THR A 64 1.39 12.29 -5.33
C THR A 64 1.22 10.77 -5.31
N PRO A 65 2.07 10.02 -4.58
CA PRO A 65 1.97 8.56 -4.52
C PRO A 65 0.81 8.07 -3.64
N ASN A 66 0.03 9.00 -3.06
CA ASN A 66 -1.15 8.66 -2.29
C ASN A 66 -2.16 7.89 -3.15
N GLY A 67 -2.63 6.77 -2.61
CA GLY A 67 -3.57 5.89 -3.29
C GLY A 67 -2.96 4.81 -4.19
N LEU A 68 -1.63 4.73 -4.34
CA LEU A 68 -0.95 3.67 -5.11
C LEU A 68 0.00 2.82 -4.24
N CYS A 69 -0.42 2.53 -3.01
CA CYS A 69 0.33 1.63 -2.13
C CYS A 69 -0.03 0.17 -2.41
N THR A 70 0.96 -0.73 -2.28
CA THR A 70 0.74 -2.19 -2.31
C THR A 70 -0.25 -2.66 -1.24
N SER A 71 -0.52 -1.83 -0.22
CA SER A 71 -1.55 -2.08 0.78
C SER A 71 -2.95 -2.26 0.17
N ILE A 72 -3.31 -1.56 -0.93
CA ILE A 72 -4.64 -1.71 -1.55
C ILE A 72 -4.80 -3.10 -2.15
N THR A 73 -3.80 -3.53 -2.93
CA THR A 73 -3.80 -4.87 -3.52
C THR A 73 -3.66 -5.96 -2.47
N GLU A 74 -2.87 -5.72 -1.42
CA GLU A 74 -2.69 -6.67 -0.31
C GLU A 74 -3.97 -6.79 0.53
N LEU A 75 -4.68 -5.69 0.76
CA LEU A 75 -5.95 -5.68 1.48
C LEU A 75 -7.03 -6.43 0.70
N LYS A 76 -7.05 -6.27 -0.64
CA LYS A 76 -7.90 -7.10 -1.51
C LYS A 76 -7.47 -8.57 -1.48
N HIS A 77 -6.17 -8.86 -1.53
CA HIS A 77 -5.60 -10.21 -1.44
C HIS A 77 -5.97 -10.92 -0.13
N ILE A 78 -6.09 -10.21 1.00
CA ILE A 78 -6.63 -10.78 2.24
C ILE A 78 -8.04 -11.34 2.01
N THR A 79 -8.93 -10.55 1.42
CA THR A 79 -10.34 -10.94 1.23
C THR A 79 -10.55 -12.00 0.16
N VAL A 80 -9.79 -11.94 -0.94
CA VAL A 80 -9.97 -12.81 -2.12
C VAL A 80 -9.14 -14.08 -2.03
N VAL A 81 -8.05 -14.09 -1.27
CA VAL A 81 -7.12 -15.23 -1.21
C VAL A 81 -6.95 -15.75 0.21
N LYS A 82 -6.48 -14.92 1.15
CA LYS A 82 -6.12 -15.42 2.50
C LYS A 82 -7.32 -15.96 3.28
N LYS A 83 -8.45 -15.24 3.30
CA LYS A 83 -9.68 -15.68 3.97
C LYS A 83 -10.25 -16.96 3.34
N PRO A 84 -10.47 -17.05 2.01
CA PRO A 84 -10.93 -18.29 1.38
C PRO A 84 -9.95 -19.46 1.54
N TRP A 85 -8.63 -19.19 1.52
CA TRP A 85 -7.61 -20.21 1.78
C TRP A 85 -7.75 -20.80 3.18
N GLN A 86 -7.93 -19.96 4.20
CA GLN A 86 -8.15 -20.39 5.59
C GLN A 86 -9.39 -21.27 5.73
N CYS A 87 -10.45 -20.99 4.97
CA CYS A 87 -11.69 -21.77 4.95
C CYS A 87 -11.63 -23.03 4.05
N SER A 88 -10.58 -23.20 3.25
CA SER A 88 -10.41 -24.35 2.36
C SER A 88 -9.81 -25.55 3.08
N ASN A 89 -9.97 -26.74 2.50
CA ASN A 89 -9.29 -27.95 3.00
C ASN A 89 -7.80 -28.03 2.58
N ARG A 90 -7.26 -26.99 1.91
CA ARG A 90 -5.88 -26.85 1.42
C ARG A 90 -5.43 -27.85 0.34
N HIS A 91 -6.23 -28.86 0.02
CA HIS A 91 -5.98 -29.78 -1.08
C HIS A 91 -6.53 -29.22 -2.40
N CYS A 92 -5.68 -28.98 -3.40
CA CYS A 92 -6.08 -28.33 -4.66
C CYS A 92 -6.90 -27.03 -4.43
N ALA A 93 -6.50 -26.25 -3.42
CA ALA A 93 -7.34 -25.20 -2.84
C ALA A 93 -7.57 -23.99 -3.77
N LEU A 94 -6.80 -23.81 -4.84
CA LEU A 94 -7.07 -22.75 -5.83
C LEU A 94 -8.50 -22.86 -6.41
N GLY A 95 -8.93 -24.07 -6.78
CA GLY A 95 -10.29 -24.29 -7.29
C GLY A 95 -11.36 -23.96 -6.24
N GLN A 96 -11.09 -24.26 -4.97
CA GLN A 96 -11.99 -23.94 -3.85
C GLN A 96 -12.06 -22.44 -3.61
N ILE A 97 -10.92 -21.73 -3.59
CA ILE A 97 -10.85 -20.27 -3.46
C ILE A 97 -11.68 -19.60 -4.57
N LEU A 98 -11.49 -20.03 -5.82
CA LEU A 98 -12.23 -19.48 -6.97
C LEU A 98 -13.73 -19.72 -6.85
N ARG A 99 -14.16 -20.92 -6.44
CA ARG A 99 -15.59 -21.23 -6.21
C ARG A 99 -16.18 -20.40 -5.06
N THR A 100 -15.47 -20.25 -3.95
CA THR A 100 -15.89 -19.43 -2.82
C THR A 100 -16.05 -17.97 -3.22
N ASN A 101 -15.06 -17.42 -3.93
CA ASN A 101 -15.13 -16.04 -4.43
C ASN A 101 -16.30 -15.85 -5.41
N GLN A 102 -16.54 -16.81 -6.30
CA GLN A 102 -17.68 -16.79 -7.21
C GLN A 102 -19.02 -16.81 -6.45
N CYS A 103 -19.13 -17.64 -5.40
CA CYS A 103 -20.33 -17.70 -4.57
C CYS A 103 -20.58 -16.39 -3.83
N LEU A 104 -19.56 -15.83 -3.17
CA LEU A 104 -19.64 -14.55 -2.46
C LEU A 104 -20.04 -13.41 -3.39
N ALA A 105 -19.47 -13.35 -4.60
CA ALA A 105 -19.82 -12.33 -5.59
C ALA A 105 -21.28 -12.43 -6.04
N LYS A 106 -21.78 -13.65 -6.26
CA LYS A 106 -23.20 -13.88 -6.62
C LYS A 106 -24.14 -13.51 -5.48
N LEU A 107 -23.80 -13.85 -4.24
CA LEU A 107 -24.60 -13.48 -3.06
C LEU A 107 -24.64 -11.96 -2.87
N ALA A 108 -23.51 -11.26 -3.03
CA ALA A 108 -23.47 -9.81 -2.96
C ALA A 108 -24.33 -9.15 -4.06
N ALA A 109 -24.28 -9.67 -5.29
CA ALA A 109 -25.11 -9.18 -6.39
C ALA A 109 -26.62 -9.42 -6.14
N ALA A 110 -26.99 -10.61 -5.65
CA ALA A 110 -28.37 -10.92 -5.29
C ALA A 110 -28.88 -10.04 -4.14
N HIS A 111 -28.04 -9.80 -3.12
CA HIS A 111 -28.38 -8.90 -2.02
C HIS A 111 -28.67 -7.49 -2.52
N ALA A 112 -27.80 -6.94 -3.37
CA ALA A 112 -28.00 -5.60 -3.95
C ALA A 112 -29.28 -5.51 -4.81
N ASP A 113 -29.60 -6.55 -5.60
CA ASP A 113 -30.85 -6.62 -6.38
C ASP A 113 -32.09 -6.66 -5.48
N PHE A 114 -32.07 -7.46 -4.42
CA PHE A 114 -33.19 -7.54 -3.48
C PHE A 114 -33.38 -6.26 -2.66
N GLU A 115 -32.29 -5.60 -2.26
CA GLU A 115 -32.32 -4.29 -1.60
C GLU A 115 -32.92 -3.22 -2.52
N ALA A 116 -32.50 -3.17 -3.79
CA ALA A 116 -33.04 -2.24 -4.78
C ALA A 116 -34.54 -2.44 -5.06
N ARG A 117 -35.05 -3.67 -4.86
CA ARG A 117 -36.47 -4.01 -4.99
C ARG A 117 -37.27 -3.81 -3.70
N GLY A 118 -36.64 -3.36 -2.62
CA GLY A 118 -37.28 -3.22 -1.30
C GLY A 118 -37.67 -4.57 -0.67
N MET A 119 -37.07 -5.67 -1.11
CA MET A 119 -37.33 -7.02 -0.62
C MET A 119 -36.51 -7.37 0.63
N LEU A 120 -35.53 -6.52 0.97
CA LEU A 120 -34.76 -6.58 2.21
C LEU A 120 -35.03 -5.29 2.98
N LEU A 121 -35.32 -5.41 4.28
CA LEU A 121 -35.37 -4.26 5.18
C LEU A 121 -33.94 -3.72 5.28
N ALA A 122 -33.76 -2.41 5.04
CA ALA A 122 -32.47 -1.76 5.23
C ALA A 122 -32.01 -2.03 6.66
N SER A 123 -30.89 -2.72 6.81
CA SER A 123 -30.29 -2.94 8.12
C SER A 123 -29.74 -1.60 8.61
N GLY A 124 -30.49 -0.96 9.53
CA GLY A 124 -30.06 0.21 10.27
C GLY A 124 -28.90 -0.06 11.22
#